data_AF-A0A7S1QYC6-F1
#
_entry.id   AF-A0A7S1QYC6-F1
#
_cell.length_a   1.000
_cell.length_b   1.000
_cell.length_c   1.000
_cell.angle_alpha   90.00
_cell.angle_beta   90.00
_cell.angle_gamma   90.00
#
_symmetry.space_group_name_H-M   'P 1'
#
loop_
_entity.id
_entity.type
_entity.pdbx_description
1 polymer ?
#
loop_
_entity_poly.entity_id
_entity_poly.type
_entity_poly.pdbx_seq_one_letter_code
_entity_poly.pdbx_strand_id
1 'polypeptide(L)'
;RMRRAADGVDAYPVVYEEHFEPYIVAVRELVPAYDERFRGYGLNKISHLYSVHAHGFRFCTVDHGDAFVVAAKHPKSKSWKACVGPDAEAAQRARISMHYASFKEELRGKLPSQPAAAPARSP
;
A
#
# COMPACT_ATOMS: atom_id res chain seq x y z
N ARG A 1 -10.86 12.02 -24.50
CA ARG A 1 -10.88 10.78 -25.30
C ARG A 1 -10.05 9.75 -24.53
N MET A 2 -10.71 8.90 -23.74
CA MET A 2 -10.06 7.87 -22.90
C MET A 2 -9.39 6.83 -23.81
N ARG A 3 -8.17 6.38 -23.44
CA ARG A 3 -7.39 5.43 -24.24
C ARG A 3 -7.64 4.02 -23.70
N ARG A 4 -8.23 3.15 -24.54
CA ARG A 4 -8.28 1.70 -24.32
C ARG A 4 -6.89 1.15 -24.08
N ALA A 5 -6.65 0.61 -22.89
CA ALA A 5 -5.48 -0.22 -22.66
C ALA A 5 -5.62 -1.54 -23.44
N ALA A 6 -4.49 -2.15 -23.79
CA ALA A 6 -4.43 -3.32 -24.68
C ALA A 6 -5.17 -4.56 -24.13
N ASP A 7 -5.43 -4.59 -22.83
CA ASP A 7 -6.16 -5.59 -22.05
C ASP A 7 -7.68 -5.28 -21.92
N GLY A 8 -8.17 -4.20 -22.54
CA GLY A 8 -9.60 -3.92 -22.67
C GLY A 8 -10.25 -3.12 -21.55
N VAL A 9 -9.46 -2.68 -20.55
CA VAL A 9 -9.92 -1.82 -19.45
C VAL A 9 -9.23 -0.46 -19.54
N ASP A 10 -9.99 0.63 -19.59
CA ASP A 10 -9.41 1.97 -19.48
C ASP A 10 -8.78 2.11 -18.08
N ALA A 11 -7.47 2.39 -18.02
CA ALA A 11 -6.74 2.54 -16.76
C ALA A 11 -5.59 3.54 -16.91
N TYR A 12 -5.24 4.21 -15.81
CA TYR A 12 -4.11 5.14 -15.77
C TYR A 12 -3.09 4.76 -14.69
N PRO A 13 -1.78 4.94 -14.94
CA PRO A 13 -0.74 4.60 -13.98
C PRO A 13 -0.77 5.55 -12.78
N VAL A 14 -0.44 5.01 -11.61
CA VAL A 14 -0.25 5.78 -10.37
C VAL A 14 1.17 5.55 -9.87
N VAL A 15 1.84 6.66 -9.55
CA VAL A 15 3.18 6.62 -8.96
C VAL A 15 3.05 6.28 -7.48
N TYR A 16 3.85 5.32 -7.01
CA TYR A 16 3.91 4.99 -5.59
C TYR A 16 4.50 6.17 -4.80
N GLU A 17 3.95 6.43 -3.62
CA GLU A 17 4.44 7.43 -2.66
C GLU A 17 4.69 6.78 -1.28
N GLU A 18 5.55 7.37 -0.46
CA GLU A 18 5.77 6.85 0.90
C GLU A 18 4.48 6.97 1.72
N HIS A 19 4.12 5.91 2.46
CA HIS A 19 2.83 5.77 3.18
C HIS A 19 1.60 5.70 2.27
N PHE A 20 1.76 5.32 1.00
CA PHE A 20 0.66 5.07 0.08
C PHE A 20 -0.26 3.97 0.63
N GLU A 21 -1.55 4.29 0.83
CA GLU A 21 -2.56 3.40 1.44
C GLU A 21 -3.89 3.30 0.66
N PRO A 22 -3.89 3.10 -0.68
CA PRO A 22 -5.12 2.81 -1.43
C PRO A 22 -5.73 1.43 -1.11
N TYR A 23 -6.98 1.25 -1.53
CA TYR A 23 -7.54 -0.08 -1.74
C TYR A 23 -7.07 -0.58 -3.11
N ILE A 24 -6.45 -1.76 -3.14
CA ILE A 24 -6.00 -2.40 -4.38
C ILE A 24 -6.68 -3.75 -4.55
N VAL A 25 -6.77 -4.19 -5.80
CA VAL A 25 -7.07 -5.57 -6.17
C VAL A 25 -5.82 -6.16 -6.80
N ALA A 26 -5.39 -7.32 -6.31
CA ALA A 26 -4.22 -8.02 -6.82
C ALA A 26 -4.42 -9.53 -6.71
N VAL A 27 -3.75 -10.29 -7.57
CA VAL A 27 -3.69 -11.75 -7.48
C VAL A 27 -2.82 -12.11 -6.29
N ARG A 28 -3.41 -12.75 -5.27
CA ARG A 28 -2.78 -13.01 -3.98
C ARG A 28 -1.45 -13.76 -4.10
N GLU A 29 -1.38 -14.69 -5.04
CA GLU A 29 -0.22 -15.56 -5.29
C GLU A 29 0.97 -14.80 -5.91
N LEU A 30 0.71 -13.63 -6.50
CA LEU A 30 1.74 -12.81 -7.15
C LEU A 30 2.33 -11.75 -6.24
N VAL A 31 1.63 -11.36 -5.17
CA VAL A 31 2.07 -10.31 -4.25
C VAL A 31 2.75 -10.91 -3.01
N PRO A 32 3.73 -10.20 -2.40
CA PRO A 32 4.34 -10.64 -1.16
C PRO A 32 3.31 -10.78 -0.04
N ALA A 33 3.53 -11.74 0.87
CA ALA A 33 2.70 -11.86 2.06
C ALA A 33 2.82 -10.63 2.97
N TYR A 34 1.80 -10.41 3.81
CA TYR A 34 1.87 -9.41 4.88
C TYR A 34 2.94 -9.80 5.90
N ASP A 35 3.71 -8.80 6.36
CA ASP A 35 4.69 -8.99 7.42
C ASP A 35 4.01 -9.02 8.80
N GLU A 36 4.24 -10.11 9.53
CA GLU A 36 3.56 -10.37 10.80
C GLU A 36 3.92 -9.39 11.92
N ARG A 37 5.02 -8.63 11.81
CA ARG A 37 5.41 -7.61 12.80
C ARG A 37 4.37 -6.52 12.95
N PHE A 38 3.58 -6.28 11.91
CA PHE A 38 2.56 -5.23 11.88
C PHE A 38 1.20 -5.71 12.41
N ARG A 39 1.03 -6.95 12.91
CA ARG A 39 -0.24 -7.44 13.46
C ARG A 39 -0.89 -6.44 14.45
N GLY A 40 -2.21 -6.30 14.35
CA GLY A 40 -2.98 -5.32 15.12
C GLY A 40 -3.37 -4.12 14.28
N TYR A 41 -3.15 -2.91 14.80
CA TYR A 41 -3.49 -1.66 14.11
C TYR A 41 -2.24 -0.83 13.86
N GLY A 42 -1.97 -0.51 12.59
CA GLY A 42 -0.98 0.47 12.17
C GLY A 42 0.02 -0.09 11.17
N LEU A 43 0.24 0.67 10.08
CA LEU A 43 1.21 0.39 9.01
C LEU A 43 1.06 -0.96 8.28
N ASN A 44 0.08 -1.81 8.58
CA ASN A 44 -0.14 -3.10 7.90
C ASN A 44 -0.26 -2.96 6.38
N LYS A 45 -1.16 -2.07 5.93
CA LYS A 45 -1.41 -1.83 4.51
C LYS A 45 -0.22 -1.14 3.86
N ILE A 46 0.35 -0.15 4.55
CA ILE A 46 1.50 0.62 4.08
C ILE A 46 2.73 -0.28 3.88
N SER A 47 3.07 -1.15 4.84
CA SER A 47 4.21 -2.06 4.71
C SER A 47 4.00 -3.09 3.61
N HIS A 48 2.78 -3.61 3.46
CA HIS A 48 2.46 -4.50 2.35
C HIS A 48 2.57 -3.79 0.99
N LEU A 49 2.03 -2.58 0.85
CA LEU A 49 2.11 -1.82 -0.41
C LEU A 49 3.52 -1.34 -0.73
N TYR A 50 4.31 -0.99 0.29
CA TYR A 50 5.76 -0.77 0.16
C TYR A 50 6.44 -2.02 -0.40
N SER A 51 6.09 -3.20 0.14
CA SER A 51 6.64 -4.47 -0.34
C SER A 51 6.25 -4.77 -1.78
N VAL A 52 4.96 -4.67 -2.10
CA VAL A 52 4.43 -4.84 -3.47
C VAL A 52 5.15 -3.91 -4.43
N HIS A 53 5.26 -2.62 -4.07
CA HIS A 53 6.00 -1.66 -4.86
C HIS A 53 7.44 -2.11 -5.07
N ALA A 54 8.19 -2.38 -4.00
CA ALA A 54 9.61 -2.77 -4.06
C ALA A 54 9.85 -4.02 -4.93
N HIS A 55 8.89 -4.95 -5.01
CA HIS A 55 8.96 -6.15 -5.87
C HIS A 55 8.74 -5.88 -7.37
N GLY A 56 8.58 -4.62 -7.81
CA GLY A 56 8.49 -4.27 -9.23
C GLY A 56 7.06 -4.05 -9.74
N PHE A 57 6.06 -4.18 -8.88
CA PHE A 57 4.68 -3.95 -9.28
C PHE A 57 4.43 -2.47 -9.54
N ARG A 58 3.60 -2.21 -10.56
CA ARG A 58 3.11 -0.87 -10.90
C ARG A 58 1.63 -0.79 -10.54
N PHE A 59 1.24 0.32 -9.94
CA PHE A 59 -0.16 0.58 -9.61
C PHE A 59 -0.84 1.29 -10.78
N CYS A 60 -2.08 0.89 -11.05
CA CYS A 60 -2.96 1.56 -11.99
C CYS A 60 -4.34 1.72 -11.35
N THR A 61 -5.02 2.81 -11.68
CA THR A 61 -6.44 2.99 -11.36
C THR A 61 -7.26 2.64 -12.58
N VAL A 62 -8.31 1.84 -12.37
CA VAL A 62 -9.32 1.56 -13.40
C VAL A 62 -10.19 2.81 -13.58
N ASP A 63 -10.28 3.29 -14.82
CA ASP A 63 -11.05 4.45 -15.25
C ASP A 63 -12.32 3.99 -15.98
N HIS A 64 -13.19 3.30 -15.24
CA HIS A 64 -14.46 2.79 -15.78
C HIS A 64 -15.61 3.21 -14.87
N GLY A 65 -16.72 3.68 -15.45
CA GLY A 65 -17.86 4.24 -14.71
C GLY A 65 -18.47 3.28 -13.69
N ASP A 66 -18.41 1.98 -13.95
CA ASP A 66 -18.92 0.93 -13.06
C ASP A 66 -17.87 0.34 -12.10
N ALA A 67 -16.62 0.81 -12.15
CA ALA A 67 -15.51 0.30 -11.35
C ALA A 67 -15.21 1.24 -10.17
N PHE A 68 -15.97 1.12 -9.09
CA PHE A 68 -15.79 1.94 -7.89
C PHE A 68 -15.76 1.09 -6.61
N VAL A 69 -15.03 1.58 -5.61
CA VAL A 69 -14.99 1.01 -4.26
C VAL A 69 -15.62 2.00 -3.29
N VAL A 70 -16.64 1.56 -2.55
CA VAL A 70 -17.28 2.38 -1.52
C VAL A 70 -16.76 1.97 -0.14
N ALA A 71 -16.07 2.90 0.53
CA ALA A 71 -15.64 2.74 1.92
C ALA A 71 -16.47 3.66 2.82
N ALA A 72 -17.57 3.14 3.37
CA ALA A 72 -18.42 3.90 4.28
C ALA A 72 -17.67 4.22 5.59
N LYS A 73 -17.78 5.48 6.06
CA LYS A 73 -17.24 5.86 7.36
C LYS A 73 -17.97 5.07 8.46
N HIS A 74 -17.21 4.52 9.39
CA HIS A 74 -17.73 3.81 10.54
C HIS A 74 -17.06 4.31 11.84
N PRO A 75 -17.68 4.10 13.01
CA PRO A 75 -17.06 4.41 14.29
C PRO A 75 -15.73 3.69 14.48
N LYS A 76 -14.82 4.29 15.26
CA LYS A 76 -13.54 3.66 15.59
C LYS A 76 -13.75 2.36 16.35
N SER A 77 -13.10 1.29 15.91
CA SER A 77 -13.19 -0.03 16.54
C SER A 77 -12.50 -0.05 17.92
N LYS A 78 -12.78 -1.09 18.73
CA LYS A 78 -12.08 -1.31 20.00
C LYS A 78 -10.56 -1.44 19.78
N SER A 79 -10.15 -2.16 18.74
CA SER A 79 -8.73 -2.31 18.37
C SER A 79 -8.10 -0.99 17.95
N TRP A 80 -8.83 -0.13 17.23
CA TRP A 80 -8.37 1.22 16.92
C TRP A 80 -8.07 2.00 18.20
N LYS A 81 -9.02 2.00 19.15
CA LYS A 81 -8.87 2.73 20.42
C LYS A 81 -7.68 2.21 21.23
N ALA A 82 -7.52 0.89 21.33
CA ALA A 82 -6.44 0.27 22.08
C ALA A 82 -5.04 0.55 21.48
N CYS A 83 -4.93 0.59 20.15
CA CYS A 83 -3.63 0.70 19.49
C CYS A 83 -3.22 2.13 19.13
N VAL A 84 -4.18 3.00 18.81
CA VAL A 84 -3.93 4.37 18.30
C VAL A 84 -4.89 5.43 18.86
N GLY A 85 -5.75 5.06 19.81
CA GLY A 85 -6.62 6.02 20.49
C GLY A 85 -5.87 6.96 21.44
N PRO A 86 -6.58 7.93 22.04
CA PRO A 86 -6.00 8.88 22.99
C PRO A 86 -5.29 8.20 24.15
N ASP A 87 -5.86 7.10 24.64
CA ASP A 87 -5.34 6.32 25.77
C ASP A 87 -4.38 5.20 25.33
N ALA A 88 -4.04 5.13 24.04
CA ALA A 88 -3.12 4.11 23.54
C ALA A 88 -1.70 4.39 24.04
N GLU A 89 -1.05 3.32 24.51
CA GLU A 89 0.30 3.37 25.02
C GLU A 89 1.28 3.93 23.98
N ALA A 90 2.05 4.95 24.34
CA ALA A 90 3.01 5.58 23.44
C ALA A 90 4.08 4.58 22.92
N ALA A 91 4.45 3.58 23.73
CA ALA A 91 5.41 2.55 23.37
C ALA A 91 4.96 1.73 22.15
N GLN A 92 3.66 1.50 21.97
CA GLN A 92 3.12 0.77 20.83
C GLN A 92 3.43 1.50 19.51
N ARG A 93 3.25 2.83 19.48
CA ARG A 93 3.56 3.64 18.30
C ARG A 93 5.05 3.65 17.99
N ALA A 94 5.90 3.79 19.02
CA ALA A 94 7.35 3.73 18.87
C ALA A 94 7.79 2.37 18.32
N ARG A 95 7.25 1.27 18.86
CA ARG A 95 7.51 -0.10 18.40
C ARG A 95 7.12 -0.31 16.94
N ILE A 96 5.93 0.14 16.52
CA ILE A 96 5.50 0.05 15.13
C ILE A 96 6.42 0.85 14.20
N SER A 97 6.85 2.05 14.63
CA SER A 97 7.77 2.89 13.86
C SER A 97 9.15 2.23 13.69
N MET A 98 9.70 1.67 14.77
CA MET A 98 10.95 0.91 14.73
C MET A 98 10.84 -0.32 13.80
N HIS A 99 9.73 -1.08 13.90
CA HIS A 99 9.46 -2.20 13.01
C HIS A 99 9.43 -1.77 11.55
N TYR A 100 8.83 -0.63 11.23
CA TYR A 100 8.78 -0.12 9.87
C TYR A 100 10.14 0.32 9.34
N ALA A 101 10.97 0.95 10.17
CA ALA A 101 12.34 1.30 9.80
C ALA A 101 13.17 0.05 9.46
N SER A 102 13.22 -0.94 10.37
CA SER A 102 13.95 -2.19 10.14
C SER A 102 13.41 -2.98 8.95
N PHE A 103 12.09 -3.05 8.78
CA PHE A 103 11.46 -3.68 7.62
C PHE A 103 11.94 -3.08 6.30
N LYS A 104 12.01 -1.75 6.19
CA LYS A 104 12.47 -1.08 4.96
C LYS A 104 13.95 -1.36 4.68
N GLU A 105 14.80 -1.34 5.70
CA GLU A 105 16.22 -1.66 5.55
C GLU A 105 16.43 -3.11 5.09
N GLU A 106 15.76 -4.06 5.73
CA GLU A 106 15.79 -5.48 5.36
C GLU A 106 15.34 -5.70 3.91
N LEU A 107 14.26 -5.04 3.49
CA LEU A 107 13.73 -5.24 2.15
C LEU A 107 14.65 -4.66 1.07
N ARG A 108 15.23 -3.48 1.32
CA ARG A 108 16.24 -2.88 0.43
C ARG A 108 17.51 -3.73 0.31
N GLY A 109 17.88 -4.45 1.38
CA GLY A 109 19.02 -5.37 1.36
C GLY A 109 18.76 -6.66 0.58
N LYS A 110 17.49 -7.07 0.45
CA LYS A 110 17.09 -8.33 -0.20
C LYS A 110 16.75 -8.19 -1.68
N LEU A 111 16.29 -7.03 -2.10
CA LEU A 111 15.82 -6.80 -3.47
C LEU A 111 16.80 -5.92 -4.26
N PRO A 112 16.98 -6.18 -5.57
CA PRO A 112 17.72 -5.28 -6.42
C PRO A 112 17.06 -3.90 -6.44
N SER A 113 17.85 -2.84 -6.60
CA SER A 113 17.32 -1.49 -6.73
C SER A 113 16.37 -1.42 -7.93
N GLN A 114 15.18 -0.86 -7.73
CA GLN A 114 14.27 -0.65 -8.85
C GLN A 114 14.89 0.29 -9.89
N PRO A 115 14.67 0.04 -11.18
CA PRO A 115 14.91 1.06 -12.19
C PRO A 115 14.06 2.29 -11.86
N ALA A 116 14.62 3.48 -12.08
CA ALA A 116 13.91 4.73 -11.88
C ALA A 116 12.53 4.66 -12.57
N ALA A 117 11.48 5.10 -11.85
CA ALA A 117 10.13 5.13 -12.41
C ALA A 117 10.17 5.83 -13.77
N ALA A 118 9.68 5.16 -14.82
CA ALA A 118 9.58 5.77 -16.13
C ALA A 118 8.77 7.06 -15.99
N PRO A 119 9.23 8.19 -16.57
CA PRO A 119 8.51 9.45 -16.43
C PRO A 119 7.07 9.24 -16.89
N ALA A 120 6.11 9.73 -16.11
CA ALA A 120 4.73 9.79 -16.52
C ALA A 120 4.69 10.43 -17.91
N ARG A 121 4.32 9.66 -18.93
CA ARG A 121 4.19 10.21 -20.28
C ARG A 121 3.11 11.28 -20.19
N SER A 122 3.50 12.53 -20.46
CA SER A 122 2.59 13.67 -20.50
C SER A 122 1.37 13.37 -21.38
N PRO A 123 0.18 13.90 -21.04
CA PRO A 123 -1.07 13.61 -21.74
C PRO A 123 -1.01 13.84 -23.26
#